data_AF-A0A356R8L3-F1
#
_entry.id   AF-A0A356R8L3-F1
#
_cell.length_a   1.000
_cell.length_b   1.000
_cell.length_c   1.000
_cell.angle_alpha   90.00
_cell.angle_beta   90.00
_cell.angle_gamma   90.00
#
_symmetry.space_group_name_H-M   'P 1'
#
loop_
_entity.id
_entity.type
_entity.pdbx_description
1 polymer ?
#
loop_
_entity_poly.entity_id
_entity_poly.type
_entity_poly.pdbx_seq_one_letter_code
_entity_poly.pdbx_strand_id
1 'polypeptide(L)'
;MVVQTVTLQGHIIDSLILAKVLDDIVMLGGTFTLSEVTVGTRREDTSHATILIEAPTMELLQEILKTIQPHGAVVESEEDCTVEVAPADGILPEDFYATSHLSTQIRWQGNWIDVPQPEMDLAIRLKTSPPSAQMIPMGSVKKGDQVVTGRKGVRIFPLERPKERDVFGFMEAQVSSERPHRHIIADVA
;
A
#
# COMPACT_ATOMS: atom_id res chain seq x y z
N MET A 1 -14.95 22.79 0.52
CA MET A 1 -13.71 22.21 1.09
C MET A 1 -13.75 20.73 0.84
N VAL A 2 -12.70 20.21 0.23
CA VAL A 2 -12.47 18.78 0.00
C VAL A 2 -11.37 18.31 0.92
N VAL A 3 -11.44 17.07 1.37
CA VAL A 3 -10.48 16.49 2.30
C VAL A 3 -9.97 15.17 1.76
N GLN A 4 -8.71 14.86 2.02
CA GLN A 4 -8.10 13.59 1.67
C GLN A 4 -7.07 13.19 2.73
N THR A 5 -7.19 11.97 3.23
CA THR A 5 -6.21 11.39 4.14
C THR A 5 -5.08 10.74 3.34
N VAL A 6 -3.84 10.98 3.76
CA VAL A 6 -2.63 10.36 3.20
C VAL A 6 -1.76 9.80 4.31
N THR A 7 -1.05 8.72 4.04
CA THR A 7 -0.10 8.11 4.97
C THR A 7 1.32 8.21 4.44
N LEU A 8 2.26 8.40 5.36
CA LEU A 8 3.70 8.38 5.14
C LEU A 8 4.32 7.35 6.07
N GLN A 9 5.17 6.48 5.53
CA GLN A 9 5.88 5.46 6.30
C GLN A 9 7.35 5.39 5.88
N GLY A 10 8.24 5.23 6.86
CA GLY A 10 9.69 5.07 6.65
C GLY A 10 10.50 5.95 7.60
N HIS A 11 11.72 6.33 7.23
CA HIS A 11 12.56 7.25 8.01
C HIS A 11 12.12 8.72 7.80
N ILE A 12 10.82 9.00 7.93
CA ILE A 12 10.20 10.27 7.51
C ILE A 12 10.66 11.49 8.34
N ILE A 13 11.18 11.24 9.54
CA ILE A 13 11.76 12.27 10.43
C ILE A 13 13.23 12.52 10.04
N ASP A 14 14.08 11.48 10.05
CA ASP A 14 15.51 11.60 9.78
C ASP A 14 15.83 12.14 8.39
N SER A 15 15.01 11.77 7.40
CA SER A 15 15.14 12.21 6.01
C SER A 15 14.46 13.55 5.72
N LEU A 16 13.83 14.16 6.73
CA LEU A 16 13.04 15.40 6.62
C LEU A 16 11.90 15.33 5.59
N ILE A 17 11.50 14.13 5.18
CA ILE A 17 10.40 13.92 4.23
C ILE A 17 9.09 14.46 4.80
N LEU A 18 8.82 14.23 6.09
CA LEU A 18 7.61 14.72 6.72
C LEU A 18 7.55 16.25 6.64
N ALA A 19 8.61 16.94 7.07
CA ALA A 19 8.66 18.41 7.03
C ALA A 19 8.48 18.93 5.60
N LYS A 20 9.14 18.32 4.61
CA LYS A 20 9.02 18.70 3.21
C LYS A 20 7.58 18.54 2.67
N VAL A 21 6.93 17.42 2.97
CA VAL A 21 5.53 17.18 2.55
C VAL A 21 4.60 18.22 3.17
N LEU A 22 4.76 18.55 4.45
CA LEU A 22 3.95 19.57 5.12
C LEU A 22 4.16 20.96 4.51
N ASP A 23 5.41 21.32 4.21
CA ASP A 23 5.73 22.57 3.53
C ASP A 23 5.12 22.64 2.13
N ASP A 24 5.20 21.56 1.34
CA ASP A 24 4.63 21.48 -0.01
C ASP A 24 3.09 21.67 0.02
N ILE A 25 2.40 21.08 1.02
CA ILE A 25 0.96 21.25 1.20
C ILE A 25 0.61 22.73 1.46
N VAL A 26 1.33 23.40 2.36
CA VAL A 26 1.08 24.80 2.72
C VAL A 26 1.45 25.75 1.56
N MET A 27 2.56 25.50 0.87
CA MET A 27 3.02 26.29 -0.29
C MET A 27 1.99 26.30 -1.42
N LEU A 28 1.32 25.18 -1.65
CA LEU A 28 0.24 25.06 -2.63
C LEU A 28 -1.10 25.61 -2.12
N GLY A 29 -1.17 26.09 -0.88
CA GLY A 29 -2.38 26.70 -0.30
C GLY A 29 -3.38 25.70 0.27
N GLY A 30 -2.95 24.48 0.55
CA GLY A 30 -3.70 23.51 1.36
C GLY A 30 -3.46 23.70 2.86
N THR A 31 -4.35 23.14 3.66
CA THR A 31 -4.17 22.97 5.11
C THR A 31 -4.01 21.49 5.43
N PHE A 32 -3.40 21.18 6.57
CA PHE A 32 -3.24 19.80 7.01
C PHE A 32 -3.49 19.65 8.51
N THR A 33 -3.90 18.45 8.90
CA THR A 33 -3.98 18.00 10.29
C THR A 33 -3.26 16.67 10.42
N LEU A 34 -2.33 16.55 11.37
CA LEU A 34 -1.71 15.27 11.69
C LEU A 34 -2.66 14.49 12.62
N SER A 35 -3.21 13.38 12.13
CA SER A 35 -4.16 12.56 12.88
C SER A 35 -3.43 11.55 13.78
N GLU A 36 -2.35 10.96 13.27
CA GLU A 36 -1.53 9.98 14.00
C GLU A 36 -0.07 10.16 13.62
N VAL A 37 0.82 10.17 14.60
CA VAL A 37 2.27 10.18 14.39
C VAL A 37 2.90 9.18 15.34
N THR A 38 3.52 8.16 14.78
CA THR A 38 4.32 7.18 15.50
C THR A 38 5.78 7.41 15.12
N VAL A 39 6.58 7.83 16.10
CA VAL A 39 8.02 8.05 15.89
C VAL A 39 8.78 6.83 16.37
N GLY A 40 9.64 6.30 15.49
CA GLY A 40 10.58 5.24 15.82
C GLY A 40 11.50 5.67 16.96
N THR A 41 11.77 4.77 17.91
CA THR A 41 12.60 5.11 19.08
C THR A 41 14.10 5.08 18.78
N ARG A 42 14.49 4.24 17.82
CA ARG A 42 15.86 4.10 17.32
C ARG A 42 15.95 4.63 15.91
N ARG A 43 17.16 4.98 15.49
CA ARG A 43 17.45 5.45 14.12
C ARG A 43 17.03 4.42 13.06
N GLU A 44 17.09 3.15 13.41
CA GLU A 44 16.68 2.04 12.56
C GLU A 44 15.17 1.80 12.51
N ASP A 45 14.39 2.34 13.45
CA ASP A 45 12.95 2.15 13.51
C ASP A 45 12.24 3.02 12.46
N THR A 46 11.21 2.48 11.82
CA THR A 46 10.37 3.26 10.91
C THR A 46 9.43 4.16 11.70
N SER A 47 9.20 5.35 11.16
CA SER A 47 8.19 6.28 11.66
C SER A 47 7.00 6.29 10.69
N HIS A 48 5.82 6.54 11.24
CA HIS A 48 4.56 6.57 10.51
C HIS A 48 3.84 7.88 10.82
N ALA A 49 3.26 8.51 9.80
CA ALA A 49 2.41 9.67 9.97
C ALA A 49 1.18 9.59 9.06
N THR A 50 0.01 9.83 9.63
CA THR A 50 -1.25 10.01 8.91
C THR A 50 -1.59 11.49 8.88
N ILE A 51 -1.78 12.02 7.69
CA ILE A 51 -2.02 13.44 7.41
C ILE A 51 -3.38 13.57 6.73
N LEU A 52 -4.30 14.31 7.35
CA LEU A 52 -5.51 14.77 6.70
C LEU A 52 -5.22 16.09 5.98
N ILE A 53 -5.36 16.12 4.67
CA ILE A 53 -5.16 17.31 3.82
C ILE A 53 -6.51 17.90 3.49
N GLU A 54 -6.66 19.21 3.66
CA GLU A 54 -7.86 19.95 3.27
C GLU A 54 -7.52 21.01 2.23
N ALA A 55 -8.37 21.12 1.21
CA ALA A 55 -8.21 22.10 0.14
C ALA A 55 -9.55 22.77 -0.22
N PRO A 56 -9.54 24.02 -0.71
CA PRO A 56 -10.75 24.70 -1.15
C PRO A 56 -11.42 24.01 -2.36
N THR A 57 -10.65 23.42 -3.28
CA THR A 57 -11.13 22.80 -4.52
C THR A 57 -10.49 21.43 -4.77
N MET A 58 -11.16 20.59 -5.57
CA MET A 58 -10.66 19.25 -5.94
C MET A 58 -9.43 19.34 -6.84
N GLU A 59 -9.36 20.33 -7.73
CA GLU A 59 -8.22 20.53 -8.62
C GLU A 59 -6.94 20.80 -7.82
N LEU A 60 -7.03 21.65 -6.78
CA LEU A 60 -5.90 21.94 -5.91
C LEU A 60 -5.50 20.72 -5.08
N LEU A 61 -6.48 19.98 -4.57
CA LEU A 61 -6.20 18.74 -3.84
C LEU A 61 -5.42 17.76 -4.71
N GLN A 62 -5.83 17.55 -5.96
CA GLN A 62 -5.12 16.68 -6.89
C GLN A 62 -3.70 17.16 -7.18
N GLU A 63 -3.49 18.47 -7.29
CA GLU A 63 -2.15 19.06 -7.47
C GLU A 63 -1.25 18.83 -6.24
N ILE A 64 -1.79 19.02 -5.03
CA ILE A 64 -1.09 18.72 -3.77
C ILE A 64 -0.73 17.24 -3.73
N LEU A 65 -1.70 16.34 -3.93
CA LEU A 65 -1.49 14.90 -3.90
C LEU A 65 -0.40 14.48 -4.90
N LYS A 66 -0.43 15.00 -6.12
CA LYS A 66 0.58 14.74 -7.16
C LYS A 66 1.98 15.22 -6.77
N THR A 67 2.08 16.31 -6.00
CA THR A 67 3.34 16.89 -5.55
C THR A 67 3.96 16.08 -4.41
N ILE A 68 3.15 15.54 -3.50
CA ILE A 68 3.63 14.79 -2.32
C ILE A 68 3.82 13.30 -2.60
N GLN A 69 3.18 12.74 -3.63
CA GLN A 69 3.31 11.33 -4.02
C GLN A 69 4.77 10.88 -4.27
N PRO A 70 5.62 11.66 -4.95
CA PRO A 70 7.06 11.35 -5.12
C PRO A 70 7.83 11.30 -3.79
N HIS A 71 7.32 11.91 -2.73
CA HIS A 71 7.90 11.86 -1.38
C HIS A 71 7.45 10.62 -0.58
N GLY A 72 6.67 9.73 -1.19
CA GLY A 72 6.21 8.48 -0.59
C GLY A 72 4.85 8.60 0.10
N ALA A 73 4.12 9.70 -0.09
CA ALA A 73 2.77 9.85 0.41
C ALA A 73 1.82 8.93 -0.36
N VAL A 74 1.11 8.07 0.37
CA VAL A 74 0.11 7.16 -0.18
C VAL A 74 -1.27 7.69 0.20
N VAL A 75 -2.14 7.87 -0.79
CA VAL A 75 -3.52 8.29 -0.53
C VAL A 75 -4.26 7.17 0.17
N GLU A 76 -4.76 7.44 1.37
CA GLU A 76 -5.64 6.53 2.08
C GLU A 76 -7.02 6.64 1.42
N SER A 77 -7.35 5.70 0.53
CA SER A 77 -8.69 5.63 -0.05
C SER A 77 -9.68 5.33 1.06
N GLU A 78 -10.54 6.29 1.38
CA GLU A 78 -11.61 6.13 2.38
C GLU A 78 -12.85 5.41 1.82
N GLU A 79 -12.83 5.08 0.53
CA GLU A 79 -13.92 4.36 -0.13
C GLU A 79 -13.84 2.88 0.24
N ASP A 80 -14.99 2.31 0.59
CA ASP A 80 -15.11 0.86 0.75
C ASP A 80 -14.84 0.16 -0.60
N CYS A 81 -14.33 -1.06 -0.52
CA CYS A 81 -14.08 -1.87 -1.69
C CYS A 81 -15.40 -2.24 -2.38
N THR A 82 -15.34 -2.25 -3.70
CA THR A 82 -16.42 -2.79 -4.54
C THR A 82 -16.37 -4.31 -4.52
N VAL A 83 -17.53 -4.93 -4.36
CA VAL A 83 -17.67 -6.39 -4.38
C VAL A 83 -18.75 -6.81 -5.35
N GLU A 84 -18.48 -7.86 -6.10
CA GLU A 84 -19.42 -8.47 -7.03
C GLU A 84 -19.57 -9.96 -6.77
N VAL A 85 -20.73 -10.48 -7.10
CA VAL A 85 -21.04 -11.89 -6.89
C VAL A 85 -20.47 -12.71 -8.05
N ALA A 86 -19.72 -13.76 -7.73
CA ALA A 86 -19.22 -14.71 -8.73
C ALA A 86 -20.40 -15.33 -9.52
N PRO A 87 -20.41 -15.22 -10.86
CA PRO A 87 -21.55 -15.64 -11.69
C PRO A 87 -21.75 -17.16 -11.73
N ALA A 88 -20.66 -17.94 -11.60
CA ALA A 88 -20.69 -19.40 -11.57
C ALA A 88 -19.46 -19.95 -10.80
N ASP A 89 -19.50 -21.25 -10.51
CA ASP A 89 -18.34 -21.96 -9.96
C ASP A 89 -17.13 -21.86 -10.90
N GLY A 90 -15.98 -21.46 -10.36
CA GLY A 90 -14.74 -21.28 -11.12
C GLY A 90 -14.70 -20.03 -12.01
N ILE A 91 -15.73 -19.16 -11.96
CA ILE A 91 -15.80 -17.95 -12.77
C ILE A 91 -15.80 -16.71 -11.87
N LEU A 92 -14.79 -15.86 -12.03
CA LEU A 92 -14.66 -14.58 -11.34
C LEU A 92 -15.44 -13.47 -12.08
N PRO A 93 -15.87 -12.40 -11.38
CA PRO A 93 -16.35 -11.18 -12.02
C PRO A 93 -15.31 -10.56 -12.95
N GLU A 94 -15.74 -9.79 -13.95
CA GLU A 94 -14.86 -9.25 -15.01
C GLU A 94 -13.74 -8.35 -14.43
N ASP A 95 -14.07 -7.47 -13.49
CA ASP A 95 -13.14 -6.51 -12.89
C ASP A 95 -12.55 -6.99 -11.55
N PHE A 96 -12.40 -8.29 -11.33
CA PHE A 96 -11.84 -8.81 -10.07
C PHE A 96 -10.41 -8.28 -9.78
N TYR A 97 -10.13 -8.00 -8.51
CA TYR A 97 -8.78 -7.62 -8.08
C TYR A 97 -7.89 -8.85 -7.98
N ALA A 98 -6.87 -8.93 -8.84
CA ALA A 98 -5.81 -9.93 -8.76
C ALA A 98 -4.76 -9.51 -7.72
N THR A 99 -4.50 -10.39 -6.75
CA THR A 99 -3.56 -10.12 -5.65
C THR A 99 -2.10 -10.11 -6.10
N SER A 100 -1.26 -9.43 -5.32
CA SER A 100 0.20 -9.52 -5.41
C SER A 100 0.75 -10.38 -4.28
N HIS A 101 2.07 -10.59 -4.25
CA HIS A 101 2.76 -11.26 -3.14
C HIS A 101 2.89 -10.37 -1.88
N LEU A 102 2.38 -9.13 -1.91
CA LEU A 102 2.49 -8.17 -0.82
C LEU A 102 1.32 -8.28 0.16
N SER A 103 1.58 -7.94 1.42
CA SER A 103 0.52 -7.85 2.44
C SER A 103 -0.55 -6.87 1.97
N THR A 104 -1.82 -7.26 2.08
CA THR A 104 -2.95 -6.53 1.50
C THR A 104 -4.05 -6.40 2.53
N GLN A 105 -4.68 -5.22 2.58
CA GLN A 105 -5.88 -4.95 3.36
C GLN A 105 -6.98 -4.43 2.44
N ILE A 106 -8.22 -4.76 2.77
CA ILE A 106 -9.41 -4.21 2.10
C ILE A 106 -10.26 -3.42 3.09
N ARG A 107 -10.93 -2.37 2.63
CA ARG A 107 -11.83 -1.55 3.42
C ARG A 107 -13.26 -1.99 3.18
N TRP A 108 -13.98 -2.38 4.23
CA TRP A 108 -15.37 -2.80 4.15
C TRP A 108 -16.20 -2.19 5.28
N GLN A 109 -17.27 -1.49 4.95
CA GLN A 109 -18.15 -0.79 5.90
C GLN A 109 -17.36 0.12 6.85
N GLY A 110 -16.40 0.87 6.30
CA GLY A 110 -15.54 1.79 7.03
C GLY A 110 -14.42 1.15 7.85
N ASN A 111 -14.26 -0.18 7.81
CA ASN A 111 -13.22 -0.89 8.58
C ASN A 111 -12.19 -1.53 7.65
N TRP A 112 -10.91 -1.41 8.00
CA TRP A 112 -9.84 -2.14 7.34
C TRP A 112 -9.80 -3.60 7.82
N ILE A 113 -9.81 -4.52 6.87
CA ILE A 113 -9.77 -5.96 7.09
C ILE A 113 -8.47 -6.50 6.47
N ASP A 114 -7.66 -7.18 7.28
CA ASP A 114 -6.50 -7.93 6.82
C ASP A 114 -6.91 -9.07 5.90
N VAL A 115 -6.19 -9.19 4.78
CA VAL A 115 -6.30 -10.35 3.90
C VAL A 115 -5.12 -11.27 4.19
N PRO A 116 -5.30 -12.31 5.01
CA PRO A 116 -4.20 -13.17 5.43
C PRO A 116 -3.68 -14.00 4.25
N GLN A 117 -2.46 -14.54 4.43
CA GLN A 117 -1.79 -15.42 3.46
C GLN A 117 -1.56 -14.73 2.09
N PRO A 118 -0.70 -13.70 2.04
CA PRO A 118 -0.40 -12.99 0.81
C PRO A 118 0.24 -13.94 -0.22
N GLU A 119 -0.42 -14.07 -1.36
CA GLU A 119 0.03 -14.86 -2.50
C GLU A 119 -0.40 -14.14 -3.77
N MET A 120 0.45 -14.18 -4.79
CA MET A 120 0.16 -13.54 -6.07
C MET A 120 -0.85 -14.36 -6.88
N ASP A 121 -1.56 -13.68 -7.79
CA ASP A 121 -2.47 -14.30 -8.76
C ASP A 121 -3.69 -15.01 -8.12
N LEU A 122 -4.16 -14.53 -6.97
CA LEU A 122 -5.40 -14.97 -6.33
C LEU A 122 -6.48 -13.88 -6.41
N ALA A 123 -7.73 -14.27 -6.14
CA ALA A 123 -8.84 -13.34 -5.95
C ALA A 123 -9.10 -13.12 -4.46
N ILE A 124 -9.61 -11.95 -4.07
CA ILE A 124 -10.01 -11.68 -2.68
C ILE A 124 -11.50 -11.93 -2.52
N ARG A 125 -11.86 -12.93 -1.71
CA ARG A 125 -13.23 -13.19 -1.30
C ARG A 125 -13.53 -12.49 0.02
N LEU A 126 -14.63 -11.76 0.07
CA LEU A 126 -15.20 -11.16 1.27
C LEU A 126 -16.33 -12.05 1.82
N LYS A 127 -16.30 -12.31 3.13
CA LYS A 127 -17.46 -12.79 3.89
C LYS A 127 -18.00 -11.62 4.69
N THR A 128 -19.31 -11.36 4.64
CA THR A 128 -19.93 -10.19 5.28
C THR A 128 -20.34 -10.41 6.74
N SER A 129 -20.52 -11.66 7.18
CA SER A 129 -20.99 -11.97 8.54
C SER A 129 -20.35 -13.26 9.08
N PRO A 130 -19.31 -13.17 9.93
CA PRO A 130 -18.59 -11.95 10.30
C PRO A 130 -17.73 -11.40 9.14
N PRO A 131 -17.48 -10.07 9.10
CA PRO A 131 -16.64 -9.44 8.09
C PRO A 131 -15.23 -10.03 8.13
N SER A 132 -14.84 -10.73 7.07
CA SER A 132 -13.51 -11.31 6.91
C SER A 132 -13.15 -11.44 5.43
N ALA A 133 -11.86 -11.31 5.11
CA ALA A 133 -11.34 -11.42 3.77
C ALA A 133 -10.41 -12.63 3.65
N GLN A 134 -10.35 -13.23 2.47
CA GLN A 134 -9.44 -14.35 2.20
C GLN A 134 -8.98 -14.31 0.74
N MET A 135 -7.69 -14.56 0.51
CA MET A 135 -7.19 -14.84 -0.84
C MET A 135 -7.56 -16.27 -1.23
N ILE A 136 -8.17 -16.43 -2.41
CA ILE A 136 -8.59 -17.74 -2.93
C ILE A 136 -8.06 -17.95 -4.34
N PRO A 137 -7.60 -19.17 -4.69
CA PRO A 137 -7.28 -19.52 -6.07
C PRO A 137 -8.47 -19.27 -6.99
N MET A 138 -8.20 -18.74 -8.19
CA MET A 138 -9.25 -18.32 -9.12
C MET A 138 -10.24 -19.46 -9.44
N GLY A 139 -9.75 -20.68 -9.61
CA GLY A 139 -10.59 -21.87 -9.87
C GLY A 139 -11.39 -22.37 -8.67
N SER A 140 -11.11 -21.87 -7.46
CA SER A 140 -11.78 -22.29 -6.22
C SER A 140 -13.00 -21.43 -5.88
N VAL A 141 -13.27 -20.36 -6.65
CA VAL A 141 -14.44 -19.51 -6.43
C VAL A 141 -15.74 -20.28 -6.64
N LYS A 142 -16.74 -20.03 -5.79
CA LYS A 142 -18.07 -20.63 -5.88
C LYS A 142 -19.10 -19.60 -6.32
N LYS A 143 -20.12 -20.06 -7.06
CA LYS A 143 -21.26 -19.21 -7.39
C LYS A 143 -21.86 -18.62 -6.11
N GLY A 144 -22.01 -17.31 -6.08
CA GLY A 144 -22.49 -16.61 -4.88
C GLY A 144 -21.40 -16.03 -3.97
N ASP A 145 -20.13 -16.40 -4.16
CA ASP A 145 -19.02 -15.77 -3.43
C ASP A 145 -18.95 -14.27 -3.77
N GLN A 146 -18.76 -13.43 -2.76
CA GLN A 146 -18.52 -12.00 -2.95
C GLN A 146 -17.03 -11.77 -3.16
N VAL A 147 -16.66 -11.29 -4.36
CA VAL A 147 -15.28 -11.09 -4.79
C VAL A 147 -15.03 -9.59 -4.91
N VAL A 148 -13.89 -9.14 -4.39
CA VAL A 148 -13.47 -7.73 -4.52
C VAL A 148 -13.15 -7.41 -5.97
N THR A 149 -13.74 -6.34 -6.48
CA THR A 149 -13.54 -5.83 -7.84
C THR A 149 -12.99 -4.41 -7.82
N GLY A 150 -12.27 -4.03 -8.87
CA GLY A 150 -11.59 -2.74 -8.97
C GLY A 150 -10.43 -2.58 -7.98
N ARG A 151 -10.01 -1.33 -7.74
CA ARG A 151 -8.87 -1.00 -6.86
C ARG A 151 -9.26 -0.13 -5.65
N LYS A 152 -10.53 0.27 -5.57
CA LYS A 152 -11.06 1.11 -4.50
C LYS A 152 -11.07 0.32 -3.19
N GLY A 153 -10.72 0.97 -2.09
CA GLY A 153 -10.68 0.30 -0.78
C GLY A 153 -9.71 -0.89 -0.71
N VAL A 154 -8.68 -0.95 -1.56
CA VAL A 154 -7.61 -1.96 -1.47
C VAL A 154 -6.28 -1.24 -1.24
N ARG A 155 -5.56 -1.61 -0.19
CA ARG A 155 -4.21 -1.10 0.08
C ARG A 155 -3.20 -2.24 0.21
N ILE A 156 -2.03 -2.04 -0.38
CA ILE A 156 -0.91 -2.98 -0.36
C ILE A 156 0.24 -2.39 0.46
N PHE A 157 0.87 -3.20 1.28
CA PHE A 157 2.04 -2.81 2.05
C PHE A 157 3.29 -3.33 1.35
N PRO A 158 4.17 -2.45 0.84
CA PRO A 158 5.39 -2.87 0.17
C PRO A 158 6.32 -3.61 1.14
N LEU A 159 7.11 -4.56 0.61
CA LEU A 159 8.20 -5.15 1.37
C LEU A 159 9.20 -4.06 1.75
N GLU A 160 9.64 -4.09 3.01
CA GLU A 160 10.73 -3.21 3.46
C GLU A 160 11.94 -3.41 2.55
N ARG A 161 12.38 -2.35 1.87
CA ARG A 161 13.58 -2.42 1.04
C ARG A 161 14.79 -2.63 1.95
N PRO A 162 15.71 -3.56 1.63
CA PRO A 162 16.98 -3.64 2.34
C PRO A 162 17.73 -2.32 2.22
N LYS A 163 18.25 -1.84 3.35
CA LYS A 163 18.71 -0.46 3.58
C LYS A 163 20.01 -0.07 2.87
N GLU A 164 20.68 -0.97 2.17
CA GLU A 164 22.00 -0.71 1.59
C GLU A 164 21.94 -0.70 0.05
N ARG A 165 22.00 0.50 -0.50
CA ARG A 165 22.65 0.75 -1.79
C ARG A 165 23.63 1.89 -1.57
N ASP A 166 24.92 1.60 -1.72
CA ASP A 166 25.92 2.64 -1.78
C ASP A 166 25.61 3.57 -2.95
N VAL A 167 25.94 4.86 -2.84
CA VAL A 167 25.72 5.85 -3.91
C VAL A 167 26.50 5.49 -5.18
N PHE A 168 27.51 4.63 -5.05
CA PHE A 168 28.33 4.09 -6.12
C PHE A 168 28.82 2.69 -5.76
N GLY A 169 28.56 1.69 -6.60
CA GLY A 169 28.99 0.31 -6.40
C GLY A 169 29.39 -0.38 -7.70
N PHE A 170 30.33 -1.32 -7.62
CA PHE A 170 30.72 -2.20 -8.72
C PHE A 170 29.99 -3.55 -8.60
N MET A 171 29.63 -4.18 -9.72
CA MET A 171 28.98 -5.50 -9.77
C MET A 171 27.60 -5.59 -9.07
N GLU A 172 26.86 -4.48 -9.03
CA GLU A 172 25.51 -4.40 -8.43
C GLU A 172 24.41 -5.13 -9.22
N ALA A 173 24.72 -5.65 -10.42
CA ALA A 173 23.75 -6.34 -11.25
C ALA A 173 23.08 -7.48 -10.47
N GLN A 174 21.74 -7.48 -10.41
CA GLN A 174 20.95 -8.48 -9.68
C GLN A 174 21.26 -9.92 -10.13
N VAL A 175 21.62 -10.09 -11.41
CA VAL A 175 22.04 -11.36 -12.00
C VAL A 175 23.40 -11.14 -12.68
N SER A 176 24.44 -11.84 -12.22
CA SER A 176 25.77 -11.84 -12.84
C SER A 176 26.51 -13.14 -12.58
N SER A 177 27.15 -13.69 -13.62
CA SER A 177 28.01 -14.87 -13.54
C SER A 177 29.37 -14.61 -12.89
N GLU A 178 29.74 -13.34 -12.70
CA GLU A 178 31.04 -12.94 -12.13
C GLU A 178 31.01 -12.85 -10.59
N ARG A 179 29.88 -13.18 -9.95
CA ARG A 179 29.76 -13.16 -8.49
C ARG A 179 30.50 -14.34 -7.83
N PRO A 180 31.19 -14.14 -6.69
CA PRO A 180 31.85 -15.21 -5.96
C PRO A 180 30.86 -16.26 -5.41
N HIS A 181 30.78 -17.42 -6.07
CA HIS A 181 29.79 -18.45 -5.72
C HIS A 181 30.04 -19.13 -4.37
N ARG A 182 31.31 -19.28 -3.94
CA ARG A 182 31.67 -20.03 -2.72
C ARG A 182 31.03 -19.44 -1.46
N HIS A 183 31.02 -18.12 -1.33
CA HIS A 183 30.43 -17.44 -0.16
C HIS A 183 28.91 -17.56 -0.16
N ILE A 184 28.27 -17.33 -1.31
CA ILE A 184 26.81 -17.44 -1.47
C ILE A 184 26.31 -18.86 -1.14
N ILE A 185 27.04 -19.90 -1.57
CA ILE A 185 26.68 -21.29 -1.25
C ILE A 185 26.76 -21.56 0.26
N ALA A 186 27.75 -21.02 0.96
CA ALA A 186 27.88 -21.18 2.40
C ALA A 186 26.77 -20.46 3.19
N ASP A 187 26.30 -19.30 2.70
CA ASP A 187 25.21 -18.55 3.33
C ASP A 187 23.83 -19.21 3.13
N VAL A 188 23.67 -20.03 2.08
CA VAL A 188 22.41 -20.74 1.77
C VAL A 188 22.32 -22.12 2.44
N ALA A 189 23.46 -22.76 2.73
CA ALA A 189 23.56 -24.13 3.25
C ALA A 189 23.33 -24.23 4.76
#